data_AF-A0A967D1P2-F1
#
_entry.id   AF-A0A967D1P2-F1
#
_cell.length_a   1.000
_cell.length_b   1.000
_cell.length_c   1.000
_cell.angle_alpha   90.00
_cell.angle_beta   90.00
_cell.angle_gamma   90.00
#
_symmetry.space_group_name_H-M   'P 1'
#
loop_
_entity.id
_entity.type
_entity.pdbx_description
1 polymer ?
#
loop_
_entity_poly.entity_id
_entity_poly.type
_entity_poly.pdbx_seq_one_letter_code
_entity_poly.pdbx_strand_id
1 'polypeptide(L)'
;MVFFVVGPAFAVAVDGGLSQIDAARQAWQIGMCSIVASGVFKLACAPFAPLIRRLVPRAALLGSLAAIALALISFLPFLEVLSQPLVGLVSLGIVLATLTARLPLPGKIPGALAALLIGGGIAVLADAAGWLGPHASADSFDPLTALWPTGWLEAFQFGWLSAWPLTIKYLPIVIPFALGTVVGGIDCTESAAAAGDEFPTGSVIAVEGLATVVAGLCGGVIQSTPYIGHPAYKAMGGRAAYTLATAVFIGLAGLTGSFALLYELIPGPAILPILIFIGLEISAQSFHATPQRHYPAVAFACVPALAALVVIQTDKLLAAGAEPAAGLAAELFSLRLLASGFILTSLLWAGLLTALIDRRLVAAACWCGTAAAVTMFGLIHSPFADGRLF
;
A
#
# COMPACT_ATOMS: atom_id res chain seq x y z
N MET A 1 -3.62 2.20 -9.11
CA MET A 1 -4.81 2.73 -9.84
C MET A 1 -4.55 4.11 -10.43
N VAL A 2 -4.16 5.12 -9.65
CA VAL A 2 -3.90 6.48 -10.18
C VAL A 2 -2.86 6.48 -11.30
N PHE A 3 -1.65 5.96 -11.07
CA PHE A 3 -0.56 6.01 -12.04
C PHE A 3 -0.68 5.01 -13.21
N PHE A 4 -1.40 3.91 -13.02
CA PHE A 4 -1.47 2.83 -14.01
C PHE A 4 -2.77 2.78 -14.81
N VAL A 5 -3.81 3.47 -14.34
CA VAL A 5 -5.13 3.47 -14.97
C VAL A 5 -5.61 4.89 -15.19
N VAL A 6 -5.83 5.67 -14.11
CA VAL A 6 -6.48 6.99 -14.21
C VAL A 6 -5.62 7.99 -14.98
N GLY A 7 -4.33 8.12 -14.65
CA GLY A 7 -3.39 9.01 -15.34
C GLY A 7 -3.22 8.66 -16.82
N PRO A 8 -2.90 7.40 -17.17
CA PRO A 8 -2.83 6.98 -18.57
C PRO A 8 -4.16 7.13 -19.32
N ALA A 9 -5.30 6.88 -18.67
CA ALA A 9 -6.61 7.09 -19.27
C ALA A 9 -6.87 8.57 -19.57
N PHE A 10 -6.50 9.45 -18.64
CA PHE A 10 -6.57 10.90 -18.83
C PHE A 10 -5.70 11.35 -20.00
N ALA A 11 -4.43 10.92 -20.04
CA ALA A 11 -3.51 11.28 -21.12
C ALA A 11 -4.05 10.84 -22.50
N VAL A 12 -4.49 9.58 -22.61
CA VAL A 12 -5.09 9.06 -23.86
C VAL A 12 -6.36 9.82 -24.26
N ALA A 13 -7.19 10.23 -23.30
CA ALA A 13 -8.40 10.99 -23.56
C ALA A 13 -8.09 12.41 -24.08
N VAL A 14 -7.09 13.08 -23.50
CA VAL A 14 -6.60 14.39 -23.96
C VAL A 14 -5.98 14.28 -25.35
N ASP A 15 -5.13 13.29 -25.59
CA ASP A 15 -4.53 13.02 -26.91
C ASP A 15 -5.59 12.69 -27.97
N GLY A 16 -6.72 12.12 -27.55
CA GLY A 16 -7.90 11.86 -28.36
C GLY A 16 -8.76 13.09 -28.66
N GLY A 17 -8.37 14.28 -28.20
CA GLY A 17 -9.02 15.56 -28.50
C GLY A 17 -10.12 15.98 -27.51
N LEU A 18 -10.27 15.29 -26.37
CA LEU A 18 -11.22 15.72 -25.33
C LEU A 18 -10.70 16.94 -24.57
N SER A 19 -11.63 17.77 -24.07
CA SER A 19 -11.30 18.83 -23.12
C SER A 19 -10.69 18.22 -21.85
N GLN A 20 -9.89 18.98 -21.10
CA GLN A 20 -9.29 18.47 -19.85
C GLN A 20 -10.34 18.00 -18.84
N ILE A 21 -11.47 18.71 -18.73
CA ILE A 21 -12.54 18.34 -17.80
C ILE A 21 -13.23 17.04 -18.24
N ASP A 22 -13.51 16.90 -19.53
CA ASP A 22 -14.16 15.69 -20.06
C ASP A 22 -13.22 14.48 -20.00
N ALA A 23 -11.92 14.69 -20.28
CA ALA A 23 -10.89 13.68 -20.12
C ALA A 23 -10.75 13.24 -18.66
N ALA A 24 -10.79 14.18 -17.71
CA ALA A 24 -10.75 13.87 -16.27
C ALA A 24 -11.99 13.07 -15.84
N ARG A 25 -13.19 13.46 -16.30
CA ARG A 25 -14.43 12.73 -16.04
C ARG A 25 -14.37 11.32 -16.63
N GLN A 26 -13.91 11.16 -17.87
CA GLN A 26 -13.74 9.84 -18.49
C GLN A 26 -12.74 8.97 -17.72
N ALA A 27 -11.58 9.52 -17.35
CA ALA A 27 -10.56 8.81 -16.59
C ALA A 27 -11.06 8.37 -15.21
N TRP A 28 -11.84 9.23 -14.53
CA TRP A 28 -12.51 8.92 -13.27
C TRP A 28 -13.49 7.75 -13.44
N GLN A 29 -14.34 7.79 -14.48
CA GLN A 29 -15.29 6.72 -14.79
C GLN A 29 -14.60 5.37 -15.10
N ILE A 30 -13.51 5.39 -15.86
CA ILE A 30 -12.67 4.20 -16.10
C ILE A 30 -12.09 3.68 -14.77
N GLY A 31 -11.66 4.58 -13.90
CA GLY A 31 -11.21 4.25 -12.54
C GLY A 31 -12.30 3.55 -11.74
N MET A 32 -13.53 4.06 -11.74
CA MET A 32 -14.67 3.44 -11.06
C MET A 32 -14.95 2.02 -11.58
N CYS A 33 -15.04 1.84 -12.90
CA CYS A 33 -15.20 0.51 -13.52
C CYS A 33 -14.09 -0.45 -13.09
N SER A 34 -12.85 0.02 -13.05
CA SER A 34 -11.69 -0.77 -12.63
C SER A 34 -11.81 -1.22 -11.18
N ILE A 35 -12.28 -0.34 -10.28
CA ILE A 35 -12.51 -0.69 -8.87
C ILE A 35 -13.65 -1.70 -8.72
N VAL A 36 -14.76 -1.53 -9.45
CA VAL A 36 -15.85 -2.52 -9.46
C VAL A 36 -15.35 -3.87 -9.95
N ALA A 37 -14.63 -3.92 -11.08
CA ALA A 37 -14.04 -5.15 -11.61
C ALA A 37 -13.10 -5.82 -10.58
N SER A 38 -12.27 -5.03 -9.92
CA SER A 38 -11.39 -5.52 -8.85
C SER A 38 -12.19 -6.10 -7.68
N GLY A 39 -13.24 -5.43 -7.22
CA GLY A 39 -14.07 -5.92 -6.12
C GLY A 39 -14.78 -7.23 -6.46
N VAL A 40 -15.32 -7.35 -7.67
CA VAL A 40 -15.91 -8.60 -8.18
C VAL A 40 -14.87 -9.72 -8.24
N PHE A 41 -13.67 -9.43 -8.73
CA PHE A 41 -12.58 -10.40 -8.74
C PHE A 41 -12.22 -10.88 -7.33
N LYS A 42 -12.09 -9.96 -6.36
CA LYS A 42 -11.82 -10.32 -4.94
C LYS A 42 -12.91 -11.21 -4.36
N LEU A 43 -14.18 -10.90 -4.62
CA LEU A 43 -15.32 -11.71 -4.21
C LEU A 43 -15.24 -13.13 -4.81
N ALA A 44 -14.83 -13.25 -6.08
CA ALA A 44 -14.60 -14.55 -6.71
C ALA A 44 -13.42 -15.32 -6.08
N CYS A 45 -12.40 -14.63 -5.57
CA CYS A 45 -11.28 -15.25 -4.85
C CYS A 45 -11.62 -15.68 -3.41
N ALA A 46 -12.63 -15.07 -2.78
CA ALA A 46 -12.94 -15.28 -1.37
C ALA A 46 -13.14 -16.76 -0.96
N PRO A 47 -13.83 -17.63 -1.73
CA PRO A 47 -13.97 -19.05 -1.39
C PRO A 47 -12.64 -19.82 -1.40
N PHE A 48 -11.65 -19.37 -2.18
CA PHE A 48 -10.36 -20.02 -2.33
C PHE A 48 -9.32 -19.52 -1.31
N ALA A 49 -9.55 -18.34 -0.72
CA ALA A 49 -8.62 -17.74 0.23
C ALA A 49 -8.30 -18.63 1.45
N PRO A 50 -9.26 -19.36 2.08
CA PRO A 50 -8.95 -20.32 3.14
C PRO A 50 -8.05 -21.47 2.70
N LEU A 51 -8.20 -21.94 1.45
CA LEU A 51 -7.36 -23.00 0.90
C LEU A 51 -5.93 -22.49 0.73
N ILE A 52 -5.75 -21.28 0.17
CA ILE A 52 -4.43 -20.65 0.00
C ILE A 52 -3.75 -20.50 1.37
N ARG A 53 -4.43 -19.93 2.37
CA ARG A 53 -3.87 -19.79 3.74
C ARG A 53 -3.36 -21.11 4.32
N ARG A 54 -4.02 -22.23 4.01
CA ARG A 54 -3.63 -23.56 4.50
C ARG A 54 -2.47 -24.19 3.73
N LEU A 55 -2.38 -23.94 2.43
CA LEU A 55 -1.36 -24.53 1.57
C LEU A 55 -0.03 -23.77 1.63
N VAL A 56 -0.09 -22.45 1.79
CA VAL A 56 1.10 -21.59 1.82
C VAL A 56 1.73 -21.64 3.22
N PRO A 57 3.04 -21.97 3.34
CA PRO A 57 3.74 -21.93 4.62
C PRO A 57 3.67 -20.56 5.27
N ARG A 58 3.56 -20.54 6.59
CA ARG A 58 3.51 -19.30 7.38
C ARG A 58 4.67 -18.35 7.08
N ALA A 59 5.89 -18.89 6.93
CA ALA A 59 7.07 -18.10 6.59
C ALA A 59 6.95 -17.35 5.25
N ALA A 60 6.14 -17.86 4.31
CA ALA A 60 5.89 -17.21 3.04
C ALA A 60 4.87 -16.07 3.15
N LEU A 61 3.74 -16.29 3.82
CA LEU A 61 2.72 -15.26 4.08
C LEU A 61 3.25 -14.13 4.97
N LEU A 62 3.98 -14.47 6.03
CA LEU A 62 4.60 -13.47 6.90
C LEU A 62 5.85 -12.84 6.27
N GLY A 63 6.51 -13.56 5.35
CA GLY A 63 7.67 -13.08 4.59
C GLY A 63 7.31 -11.94 3.64
N SER A 64 6.23 -12.08 2.87
CA SER A 64 5.70 -10.99 2.03
C SER A 64 5.31 -9.76 2.86
N LEU A 65 4.69 -9.96 4.03
CA LEU A 65 4.41 -8.84 4.95
C LEU A 65 5.67 -8.17 5.47
N ALA A 66 6.67 -8.95 5.91
CA ALA A 66 7.92 -8.42 6.41
C ALA A 66 8.63 -7.60 5.34
N ALA A 67 8.60 -8.08 4.09
CA ALA A 67 9.15 -7.41 2.92
C ALA A 67 8.49 -6.04 2.68
N ILE A 68 7.16 -5.97 2.64
CA ILE A 68 6.41 -4.71 2.47
C ILE A 68 6.66 -3.77 3.66
N ALA A 69 6.57 -4.31 4.87
CA ALA A 69 6.70 -3.54 6.10
C ALA A 69 8.08 -2.89 6.24
N LEU A 70 9.14 -3.64 5.95
CA LEU A 70 10.51 -3.15 6.06
C LEU A 70 10.90 -2.28 4.86
N ALA A 71 10.72 -2.79 3.63
CA ALA A 71 11.24 -2.14 2.44
C ALA A 71 10.43 -0.93 1.99
N LEU A 72 9.11 -0.91 2.24
CA LEU A 72 8.24 0.17 1.75
C LEU A 72 7.66 1.01 2.90
N ILE A 73 6.94 0.37 3.82
CA ILE A 73 6.21 1.08 4.89
C ILE A 73 7.18 1.79 5.84
N SER A 74 8.30 1.16 6.19
CA SER A 74 9.30 1.80 7.06
C SER A 74 10.15 2.81 6.29
N PHE A 75 10.62 2.46 5.09
CA PHE A 75 11.60 3.26 4.36
C PHE A 75 11.02 4.57 3.79
N LEU A 76 9.87 4.53 3.12
CA LEU A 76 9.35 5.72 2.41
C LEU A 76 9.09 6.91 3.36
N PRO A 77 8.50 6.73 4.55
CA PRO A 77 8.38 7.78 5.56
C PRO A 77 9.71 8.38 6.02
N PHE A 78 10.81 7.62 6.01
CA PHE A 78 12.11 8.17 6.42
C PHE A 78 12.59 9.30 5.51
N LEU A 79 12.23 9.27 4.21
CA LEU A 79 12.57 10.34 3.28
C LEU A 79 11.93 11.67 3.69
N GLU A 80 10.67 11.64 4.16
CA GLU A 80 9.96 12.82 4.63
C GLU A 80 10.43 13.25 6.03
N VAL A 81 10.71 12.29 6.91
CA VAL A 81 11.32 12.57 8.23
C VAL A 81 12.65 13.32 8.08
N LEU A 82 13.45 12.94 7.09
CA LEU A 82 14.74 13.56 6.81
C LEU A 82 14.65 14.82 5.93
N SER A 83 13.49 15.12 5.33
CA SER A 83 13.27 16.40 4.64
C SER A 83 13.23 17.57 5.62
N GLN A 84 12.74 17.32 6.85
CA GLN A 84 12.77 18.25 7.97
C GLN A 84 13.30 17.56 9.24
N PRO A 85 14.62 17.36 9.36
CA PRO A 85 15.21 16.50 10.38
C PRO A 85 14.84 16.89 11.81
N LEU A 86 14.71 18.18 12.13
CA LEU A 86 14.37 18.61 13.49
C LEU A 86 12.95 18.17 13.88
N VAL A 87 11.97 18.38 13.00
CA VAL A 87 10.58 17.95 13.23
C VAL A 87 10.52 16.42 13.21
N GLY A 88 11.02 15.82 12.14
CA GLY A 88 10.91 14.40 11.89
C GLY A 88 11.63 13.53 12.91
N LEU A 89 12.90 13.83 13.24
CA LEU A 89 13.69 13.00 14.15
C LEU A 89 13.22 13.15 15.61
N VAL A 90 12.71 14.33 16.01
CA VAL A 90 12.11 14.50 17.34
C VAL A 90 10.82 13.68 17.45
N SER A 91 9.92 13.81 16.48
CA SER A 91 8.69 13.00 16.43
C SER A 91 8.99 11.50 16.36
N LEU A 92 9.98 11.09 15.57
CA LEU A 92 10.45 9.71 15.51
C LEU A 92 11.02 9.23 16.85
N GLY A 93 11.86 10.03 17.50
CA GLY A 93 12.40 9.71 18.81
C GLY A 93 11.30 9.47 19.84
N ILE A 94 10.27 10.33 19.86
CA ILE A 94 9.10 10.16 20.74
C ILE A 94 8.34 8.87 20.40
N VAL A 95 8.06 8.63 19.11
CA VAL A 95 7.36 7.41 18.67
C VAL A 95 8.12 6.15 19.06
N LEU A 96 9.43 6.08 18.79
CA LEU A 96 10.25 4.92 19.14
C LEU A 96 10.36 4.73 20.66
N ALA A 97 10.56 5.82 21.42
CA ALA A 97 10.63 5.75 22.87
C ALA A 97 9.31 5.20 23.48
N THR A 98 8.17 5.69 22.98
CA THR A 98 6.87 5.43 23.60
C THR A 98 6.16 4.19 23.06
N LEU A 99 6.25 3.90 21.77
CA LEU A 99 5.54 2.79 21.14
C LEU A 99 6.43 1.55 21.01
N THR A 100 7.71 1.70 20.63
CA THR A 100 8.65 0.57 20.54
C THR A 100 9.22 0.21 21.91
N ALA A 101 9.86 1.17 22.60
CA ALA A 101 10.47 0.95 23.91
C ALA A 101 9.48 0.99 25.08
N ARG A 102 8.21 1.34 24.81
CA ARG A 102 7.11 1.37 25.79
C ARG A 102 7.37 2.27 26.99
N LEU A 103 8.14 3.34 26.80
CA LEU A 103 8.40 4.33 27.85
C LEU A 103 7.16 5.20 28.05
N PRO A 104 6.61 5.29 29.27
CA PRO A 104 5.45 6.12 29.54
C PRO A 104 5.83 7.61 29.52
N LEU A 105 5.00 8.44 28.88
CA LEU A 105 5.11 9.89 28.95
C LEU A 105 4.44 10.44 30.23
N PRO A 106 4.89 11.60 30.73
CA PRO A 106 4.22 12.28 31.83
C PRO A 106 2.74 12.53 31.48
N GLY A 107 1.84 12.27 32.43
CA GLY A 107 0.40 12.42 32.23
C GLY A 107 -0.26 11.32 31.38
N LYS A 108 0.46 10.23 31.02
CA LYS A 108 -0.06 9.12 30.19
C LYS A 108 -0.58 9.57 28.81
N ILE A 109 0.01 10.64 28.26
CA ILE A 109 -0.32 11.12 26.92
C ILE A 109 0.05 10.04 25.89
N PRO A 110 -0.82 9.72 24.91
CA PRO A 110 -0.48 8.78 23.86
C PRO A 110 0.76 9.23 23.08
N GLY A 111 1.72 8.32 22.88
CA GLY A 111 3.00 8.62 22.23
C GLY A 111 2.86 9.25 20.85
N ALA A 112 1.95 8.73 20.02
CA ALA A 112 1.66 9.28 18.70
C ALA A 112 1.11 10.71 18.76
N LEU A 113 0.24 11.01 19.73
CA LEU A 113 -0.29 12.37 19.92
C LEU A 113 0.80 13.33 20.39
N ALA A 114 1.66 12.89 21.32
CA ALA A 114 2.78 13.70 21.77
C ALA A 114 3.78 13.99 20.64
N ALA A 115 4.09 13.00 19.80
CA ALA A 115 4.95 13.17 18.64
C ALA A 115 4.38 14.18 17.64
N LEU A 116 3.06 14.15 17.40
CA LEU A 116 2.36 15.10 16.54
C LEU A 116 2.38 16.51 17.13
N LEU A 117 2.01 16.68 18.40
CA LEU A 117 1.92 18.00 19.03
C LEU A 117 3.29 18.67 19.17
N ILE A 118 4.30 17.90 19.59
CA ILE A 118 5.66 18.42 19.77
C ILE A 118 6.30 18.69 18.41
N GLY A 119 6.25 17.73 17.47
CA GLY A 119 6.77 17.92 16.13
C GLY A 119 6.07 19.05 15.39
N GLY A 120 4.74 19.11 15.48
CA GLY A 120 3.94 20.19 14.90
C GLY A 120 4.29 21.56 15.51
N GLY A 121 4.44 21.64 16.84
CA GLY A 121 4.89 22.85 17.50
C GLY A 121 6.28 23.29 17.04
N ILE A 122 7.22 22.35 16.89
CA ILE A 122 8.55 22.64 16.34
C ILE A 122 8.45 23.16 14.90
N ALA A 123 7.59 22.56 14.07
CA ALA A 123 7.41 22.98 12.68
C ALA A 123 6.89 24.43 12.62
N VAL A 124 5.86 24.77 13.39
CA VAL A 124 5.30 26.12 13.45
C VAL A 124 6.33 27.14 13.95
N LEU A 125 7.12 26.78 14.98
CA LEU A 125 8.17 27.67 15.50
C LEU A 125 9.32 27.85 14.49
N ALA A 126 9.71 26.78 13.81
CA ALA A 126 10.75 26.83 12.79
C ALA A 126 10.31 27.66 11.57
N ASP A 127 9.05 27.57 11.18
CA ASP A 127 8.45 28.38 10.12
C ASP A 127 8.42 29.86 10.52
N ALA A 128 7.90 30.18 11.71
CA ALA A 128 7.85 31.54 12.24
C ALA A 128 9.24 32.18 12.41
N ALA A 129 10.27 31.36 12.67
CA ALA A 129 11.66 31.80 12.78
C ALA A 129 12.38 31.88 11.42
N GLY A 130 11.74 31.47 10.31
CA GLY A 130 12.33 31.42 8.98
C GLY A 130 13.45 30.39 8.82
N TRP A 131 13.46 29.34 9.66
CA TRP A 131 14.46 28.26 9.62
C TRP A 131 14.12 27.15 8.64
N LEU A 132 12.84 27.07 8.26
CA LEU A 132 12.39 26.21 7.19
C LEU A 132 12.83 26.84 5.86
N GLY A 133 13.65 26.13 5.09
CA GLY A 133 13.99 26.53 3.72
C GLY A 133 12.73 26.61 2.86
N PRO A 134 12.82 27.16 1.62
CA PRO A 134 11.67 27.17 0.72
C PRO A 134 11.21 25.73 0.49
N HIS A 135 10.12 25.35 1.14
CA HIS A 135 9.41 24.13 0.79
C HIS A 135 9.04 24.27 -0.68
N ALA A 136 9.28 23.22 -1.47
CA ALA A 136 8.64 23.09 -2.76
C ALA A 136 7.14 23.05 -2.46
N SER A 137 6.51 24.22 -2.46
CA SER A 137 5.08 24.37 -2.30
C SER A 137 4.48 23.54 -3.42
N ALA A 138 3.88 22.39 -3.06
CA ALA A 138 2.78 21.88 -3.86
C ALA A 138 1.87 23.09 -4.10
N ASP A 139 1.49 23.33 -5.35
CA ASP A 139 0.67 24.49 -5.74
C ASP A 139 -0.35 24.77 -4.63
N SER A 140 -0.24 25.93 -3.99
CA SER A 140 -1.06 26.28 -2.84
C SER A 140 -2.50 26.35 -3.31
N PHE A 141 -3.24 25.26 -3.14
CA PHE A 141 -4.67 25.26 -3.36
C PHE A 141 -5.33 25.73 -2.06
N ASP A 142 -6.32 26.62 -2.17
CA ASP A 142 -7.07 27.05 -1.00
C ASP A 142 -7.87 25.85 -0.47
N PRO A 143 -7.56 25.33 0.74
CA PRO A 143 -8.24 24.16 1.30
C PRO A 143 -9.75 24.39 1.48
N LEU A 144 -10.18 25.64 1.59
CA LEU A 144 -11.58 26.02 1.74
C LEU A 144 -12.37 25.75 0.45
N THR A 145 -11.70 25.70 -0.71
CA THR A 145 -12.35 25.35 -1.98
C THR A 145 -12.66 23.86 -2.11
N ALA A 146 -11.97 23.01 -1.34
CA ALA A 146 -12.20 21.57 -1.30
C ALA A 146 -13.38 21.17 -0.40
N LEU A 147 -13.94 22.13 0.33
CA LEU A 147 -15.01 21.92 1.28
C LEU A 147 -16.32 21.55 0.59
N TRP A 148 -16.99 20.53 1.15
CA TRP A 148 -18.31 20.06 0.79
C TRP A 148 -18.34 19.59 -0.68
N PRO A 149 -17.44 18.66 -1.07
CA PRO A 149 -17.36 18.22 -2.44
C PRO A 149 -18.65 17.51 -2.84
N THR A 150 -19.30 18.00 -3.91
CA THR A 150 -20.53 17.40 -4.45
C THR A 150 -20.29 16.61 -5.73
N GLY A 151 -19.14 16.77 -6.38
CA GLY A 151 -18.84 16.14 -7.67
C GLY A 151 -18.90 14.60 -7.64
N TRP A 152 -18.60 13.97 -6.50
CA TRP A 152 -18.71 12.52 -6.36
C TRP A 152 -20.15 12.00 -6.50
N LEU A 153 -21.18 12.84 -6.29
CA LEU A 153 -22.58 12.47 -6.49
C LEU A 153 -22.91 12.17 -7.96
N GLU A 154 -22.09 12.63 -8.91
CA GLU A 154 -22.20 12.24 -10.33
C GLU A 154 -22.09 10.72 -10.51
N ALA A 155 -21.47 9.99 -9.57
CA ALA A 155 -21.38 8.53 -9.59
C ALA A 155 -22.76 7.86 -9.65
N PHE A 156 -23.76 8.46 -9.00
CA PHE A 156 -25.14 7.95 -8.95
C PHE A 156 -25.97 8.30 -10.18
N GLN A 157 -25.41 9.04 -11.14
CA GLN A 157 -26.01 9.19 -12.46
C GLN A 157 -25.68 8.00 -13.37
N PHE A 158 -24.85 7.07 -12.91
CA PHE A 158 -24.46 5.84 -13.61
C PHE A 158 -23.82 6.04 -15.00
N GLY A 159 -23.37 7.26 -15.33
CA GLY A 159 -22.67 7.55 -16.59
C GLY A 159 -21.39 6.73 -16.75
N TRP A 160 -20.75 6.36 -15.64
CA TRP A 160 -19.57 5.50 -15.62
C TRP A 160 -19.79 4.11 -16.23
N LEU A 161 -21.03 3.60 -16.29
CA LEU A 161 -21.32 2.32 -16.96
C LEU A 161 -20.95 2.36 -18.45
N SER A 162 -21.00 3.54 -19.09
CA SER A 162 -20.60 3.69 -20.48
C SER A 162 -19.08 3.56 -20.69
N ALA A 163 -18.27 3.65 -19.63
CA ALA A 163 -16.82 3.54 -19.67
C ALA A 163 -16.29 2.09 -19.61
N TRP A 164 -17.16 1.08 -19.45
CA TRP A 164 -16.76 -0.33 -19.44
C TRP A 164 -15.94 -0.77 -20.67
N PRO A 165 -16.34 -0.44 -21.92
CA PRO A 165 -15.54 -0.79 -23.10
C PRO A 165 -14.11 -0.22 -23.05
N LEU A 166 -13.97 1.01 -22.56
CA LEU A 166 -12.66 1.66 -22.38
C LEU A 166 -11.85 1.07 -21.23
N THR A 167 -12.52 0.40 -20.28
CA THR A 167 -11.89 -0.20 -19.10
C THR A 167 -11.23 -1.54 -19.40
N ILE A 168 -11.73 -2.29 -20.39
CA ILE A 168 -11.25 -3.65 -20.72
C ILE A 168 -9.72 -3.67 -20.93
N LYS A 169 -9.16 -2.66 -21.60
CA LYS A 169 -7.72 -2.56 -21.86
C LYS A 169 -6.86 -2.42 -20.59
N TYR A 170 -7.45 -2.01 -19.47
CA TYR A 170 -6.77 -1.88 -18.18
C TYR A 170 -6.95 -3.11 -17.28
N LEU A 171 -7.85 -4.04 -17.59
CA LEU A 171 -8.04 -5.26 -16.79
C LEU A 171 -6.76 -6.11 -16.64
N PRO A 172 -5.88 -6.25 -17.66
CA PRO A 172 -4.59 -6.91 -17.51
C PRO A 172 -3.66 -6.27 -16.47
N ILE A 173 -3.93 -5.04 -16.03
CA ILE A 173 -3.23 -4.38 -14.93
C ILE A 173 -4.05 -4.51 -13.64
N VAL A 174 -5.35 -4.20 -13.71
CA VAL A 174 -6.24 -4.16 -12.55
C VAL A 174 -6.34 -5.51 -11.83
N ILE A 175 -6.41 -6.62 -12.57
CA ILE A 175 -6.59 -7.96 -12.00
C ILE A 175 -5.35 -8.42 -11.20
N PRO A 176 -4.10 -8.30 -11.71
CA PRO A 176 -2.91 -8.57 -10.91
C PRO A 176 -2.83 -7.73 -9.63
N PHE A 177 -3.14 -6.43 -9.71
CA PHE A 177 -3.18 -5.57 -8.53
C PHE A 177 -4.22 -6.07 -7.52
N ALA A 178 -5.43 -6.42 -7.98
CA ALA A 178 -6.47 -6.99 -7.14
C ALA A 178 -6.02 -8.31 -6.49
N LEU A 179 -5.35 -9.20 -7.23
CA LEU A 179 -4.80 -10.44 -6.71
C LEU A 179 -3.75 -10.18 -5.62
N GLY A 180 -2.87 -9.20 -5.83
CA GLY A 180 -1.91 -8.77 -4.82
C GLY A 180 -2.58 -8.34 -3.51
N THR A 181 -3.71 -7.63 -3.60
CA THR A 181 -4.48 -7.25 -2.41
C THR A 181 -5.21 -8.43 -1.75
N VAL A 182 -5.69 -9.42 -2.51
CA VAL A 182 -6.28 -10.65 -1.95
C VAL A 182 -5.22 -11.41 -1.14
N VAL A 183 -4.01 -11.55 -1.70
CA VAL A 183 -2.88 -12.17 -1.02
C VAL A 183 -2.53 -11.37 0.24
N GLY A 184 -2.46 -10.04 0.14
CA GLY A 184 -2.27 -9.16 1.30
C GLY A 184 -3.36 -9.31 2.38
N GLY A 185 -4.62 -9.51 1.99
CA GLY A 185 -5.71 -9.79 2.92
C GLY A 185 -5.56 -11.15 3.60
N ILE A 186 -5.10 -12.19 2.89
CA ILE A 186 -4.77 -13.50 3.48
C ILE A 186 -3.64 -13.33 4.48
N ASP A 187 -2.58 -12.63 4.10
CA ASP A 187 -1.45 -12.32 4.95
C ASP A 187 -1.90 -11.57 6.23
N CYS A 188 -2.81 -10.61 6.12
CA CYS A 188 -3.40 -9.91 7.28
C CYS A 188 -4.15 -10.86 8.21
N THR A 189 -4.89 -11.83 7.68
CA THR A 189 -5.58 -12.82 8.52
C THR A 189 -4.61 -13.74 9.24
N GLU A 190 -3.49 -14.09 8.61
CA GLU A 190 -2.42 -14.86 9.26
C GLU A 190 -1.67 -14.04 10.31
N SER A 191 -1.46 -12.74 10.07
CA SER A 191 -0.90 -11.81 11.04
C SER A 191 -1.81 -11.63 12.26
N ALA A 192 -3.14 -11.53 12.07
CA ALA A 192 -4.09 -11.46 13.17
C ALA A 192 -4.10 -12.76 14.00
N ALA A 193 -4.05 -13.91 13.35
CA ALA A 193 -3.93 -15.20 14.01
C ALA A 193 -2.64 -15.33 14.82
N ALA A 194 -1.53 -14.77 14.33
CA ALA A 194 -0.28 -14.68 15.08
C ALA A 194 -0.40 -13.87 16.38
N ALA A 195 -1.29 -12.88 16.41
CA ALA A 195 -1.62 -12.09 17.60
C ALA A 195 -2.79 -12.69 18.42
N GLY A 196 -3.24 -13.91 18.11
CA GLY A 196 -4.26 -14.64 18.85
C GLY A 196 -5.71 -14.35 18.46
N ASP A 197 -5.97 -13.66 17.35
CA ASP A 197 -7.33 -13.45 16.82
C ASP A 197 -7.55 -14.22 15.52
N GLU A 198 -8.39 -15.25 15.54
CA GLU A 198 -8.73 -16.04 14.36
C GLU A 198 -9.96 -15.46 13.64
N PHE A 199 -9.78 -15.10 12.38
CA PHE A 199 -10.85 -14.64 11.49
C PHE A 199 -11.01 -15.60 10.31
N PRO A 200 -12.26 -15.91 9.88
CA PRO A 200 -12.49 -16.68 8.67
C PRO A 200 -11.94 -15.93 7.45
N THR A 201 -10.84 -16.43 6.87
CA THR A 201 -10.14 -15.74 5.76
C THR A 201 -11.05 -15.45 4.58
N GLY A 202 -11.93 -16.39 4.21
CA GLY A 202 -12.88 -16.16 3.12
C GLY A 202 -13.85 -15.01 3.40
N SER A 203 -14.32 -14.86 4.65
CA SER A 203 -15.17 -13.74 5.04
C SER A 203 -14.42 -12.41 5.01
N VAL A 204 -13.15 -12.39 5.43
CA VAL A 204 -12.32 -11.17 5.38
C VAL A 204 -12.15 -10.70 3.94
N ILE A 205 -11.79 -11.59 3.02
CA ILE A 205 -11.65 -11.28 1.59
C ILE A 205 -12.99 -10.91 0.96
N ALA A 206 -14.09 -11.55 1.38
CA ALA A 206 -15.42 -11.21 0.89
C ALA A 206 -15.84 -9.78 1.32
N VAL A 207 -15.59 -9.41 2.57
CA VAL A 207 -15.87 -8.05 3.08
C VAL A 207 -14.99 -7.02 2.36
N GLU A 208 -13.71 -7.32 2.13
CA GLU A 208 -12.82 -6.47 1.33
C GLU A 208 -13.33 -6.30 -0.11
N GLY A 209 -13.73 -7.40 -0.76
CA GLY A 209 -14.27 -7.37 -2.11
C GLY A 209 -15.55 -6.54 -2.20
N LEU A 210 -16.48 -6.76 -1.27
CA LEU A 210 -17.73 -6.01 -1.18
C LEU A 210 -17.47 -4.51 -0.92
N ALA A 211 -16.61 -4.18 0.04
CA ALA A 211 -16.22 -2.80 0.32
C ALA A 211 -15.59 -2.13 -0.91
N THR A 212 -14.78 -2.86 -1.67
CA THR A 212 -14.20 -2.38 -2.93
C THR A 212 -15.28 -2.11 -3.99
N VAL A 213 -16.25 -3.01 -4.16
CA VAL A 213 -17.38 -2.79 -5.08
C VAL A 213 -18.17 -1.54 -4.66
N VAL A 214 -18.55 -1.44 -3.39
CA VAL A 214 -19.30 -0.30 -2.85
C VAL A 214 -18.53 1.00 -3.05
N ALA A 215 -17.22 1.01 -2.77
CA ALA A 215 -16.37 2.16 -3.01
C ALA A 215 -16.39 2.59 -4.49
N GLY A 216 -16.27 1.65 -5.43
CA GLY A 216 -16.37 1.94 -6.87
C GLY A 216 -17.72 2.51 -7.29
N LEU A 217 -18.82 1.97 -6.75
CA LEU A 217 -20.18 2.47 -6.99
C LEU A 217 -20.39 3.90 -6.46
N CYS A 218 -19.64 4.30 -5.43
CA CYS A 218 -19.70 5.63 -4.81
C CYS A 218 -18.62 6.60 -5.33
N GLY A 219 -18.00 6.32 -6.48
CA GLY A 219 -17.02 7.22 -7.10
C GLY A 219 -15.56 6.97 -6.71
N GLY A 220 -15.29 5.92 -5.95
CA GLY A 220 -13.95 5.51 -5.54
C GLY A 220 -13.10 5.00 -6.70
N VAL A 221 -11.85 5.44 -6.75
CA VAL A 221 -10.84 5.02 -7.74
C VAL A 221 -9.62 4.34 -7.10
N ILE A 222 -9.75 3.96 -5.83
CA ILE A 222 -8.71 3.30 -5.03
C ILE A 222 -9.29 2.01 -4.46
N GLN A 223 -8.51 0.92 -4.53
CA GLN A 223 -8.91 -0.38 -4.00
C GLN A 223 -8.89 -0.35 -2.47
N SER A 224 -9.86 -1.02 -1.84
CA SER A 224 -9.78 -1.28 -0.39
C SER A 224 -8.93 -2.51 -0.12
N THR A 225 -8.34 -2.60 1.07
CA THR A 225 -7.64 -3.79 1.56
C THR A 225 -7.64 -3.79 3.10
N PRO A 226 -7.64 -4.95 3.77
CA PRO A 226 -7.44 -5.03 5.20
C PRO A 226 -6.15 -4.29 5.60
N TYR A 227 -6.26 -3.46 6.63
CA TYR A 227 -5.14 -2.65 7.05
C TYR A 227 -4.10 -3.52 7.77
N ILE A 228 -2.87 -3.55 7.25
CA ILE A 228 -1.76 -4.31 7.85
C ILE A 228 -1.39 -3.68 9.19
N GLY A 229 -1.09 -4.50 10.20
CA GLY A 229 -0.67 -4.02 11.52
C GLY A 229 -1.65 -4.33 12.64
N HIS A 230 -2.59 -5.26 12.44
CA HIS A 230 -3.48 -5.77 13.49
C HIS A 230 -2.75 -6.06 14.82
N PRO A 231 -1.57 -6.74 14.86
CA PRO A 231 -0.83 -6.94 16.10
C PRO A 231 -0.43 -5.62 16.80
N ALA A 232 0.03 -4.63 16.03
CA ALA A 232 0.45 -3.33 16.55
C ALA A 232 -0.74 -2.55 17.13
N TYR A 233 -1.86 -2.46 16.38
CA TYR A 233 -3.07 -1.78 16.87
C TYR A 233 -3.67 -2.47 18.10
N LYS A 234 -3.65 -3.81 18.13
CA LYS A 234 -4.08 -4.58 19.31
C LYS A 234 -3.20 -4.31 20.52
N ALA A 235 -1.87 -4.24 20.33
CA ALA A 235 -0.93 -3.91 21.41
C ALA A 235 -1.16 -2.49 21.97
N MET A 236 -1.65 -1.55 21.14
CA MET A 236 -2.07 -0.21 21.57
C MET A 236 -3.45 -0.18 22.25
N GLY A 237 -4.15 -1.32 22.35
CA GLY A 237 -5.50 -1.41 22.92
C GLY A 237 -6.62 -1.09 21.93
N GLY A 238 -6.33 -0.99 20.63
CA GLY A 238 -7.31 -0.81 19.57
C GLY A 238 -8.29 -1.99 19.49
N ARG A 239 -9.59 -1.71 19.45
CA ARG A 239 -10.68 -2.69 19.33
C ARG A 239 -11.68 -2.25 18.27
N ALA A 240 -12.74 -3.03 18.04
CA ALA A 240 -13.78 -2.73 17.05
C ALA A 240 -14.36 -1.30 17.14
N ALA A 241 -14.57 -0.77 18.35
CA ALA A 241 -15.05 0.61 18.53
C ALA A 241 -14.05 1.67 18.01
N TYR A 242 -12.75 1.44 18.19
CA TYR A 242 -11.70 2.30 17.64
C TYR A 242 -11.70 2.26 16.11
N THR A 243 -11.82 1.06 15.53
CA THR A 243 -11.92 0.89 14.07
C THR A 243 -13.15 1.60 13.51
N LEU A 244 -14.30 1.46 14.16
CA LEU A 244 -15.54 2.15 13.76
C LEU A 244 -15.41 3.67 13.90
N ALA A 245 -14.88 4.16 15.02
CA ALA A 245 -14.65 5.60 15.22
C ALA A 245 -13.72 6.17 14.15
N THR A 246 -12.67 5.42 13.79
CA THR A 246 -11.75 5.81 12.70
C THR A 246 -12.50 5.87 11.36
N ALA A 247 -13.30 4.85 11.03
CA ALA A 247 -14.07 4.83 9.79
C ALA A 247 -15.08 5.99 9.71
N VAL A 248 -15.78 6.30 10.80
CA VAL A 248 -16.71 7.43 10.88
C VAL A 248 -15.96 8.76 10.74
N PHE A 249 -14.87 8.95 11.48
CA PHE A 249 -14.08 10.18 11.42
C PHE A 249 -13.52 10.43 10.01
N ILE A 250 -12.85 9.44 9.42
CA ILE A 250 -12.28 9.52 8.08
C ILE A 250 -13.39 9.69 7.04
N GLY A 251 -14.51 8.97 7.17
CA GLY A 251 -15.65 9.12 6.28
C GLY A 251 -16.27 10.52 6.31
N LEU A 252 -16.49 11.08 7.50
CA LEU A 252 -17.01 12.44 7.66
C LEU A 252 -16.02 13.51 7.17
N ALA A 253 -14.72 13.35 7.45
CA ALA A 253 -13.69 14.24 6.94
C ALA A 253 -13.63 14.21 5.40
N GLY A 254 -13.85 13.04 4.79
CA GLY A 254 -13.96 12.87 3.34
C GLY A 254 -15.21 13.53 2.77
N LEU A 255 -16.38 13.27 3.34
CA LEU A 255 -17.66 13.84 2.89
C LEU A 255 -17.72 15.37 3.02
N THR A 256 -17.07 15.92 4.03
CA THR A 256 -16.96 17.37 4.21
C THR A 256 -15.78 17.97 3.45
N GLY A 257 -14.86 17.18 2.90
CA GLY A 257 -13.64 17.72 2.28
C GLY A 257 -12.63 18.32 3.27
N SER A 258 -12.86 18.15 4.59
CA SER A 258 -11.99 18.68 5.65
C SER A 258 -10.58 18.08 5.64
N PHE A 259 -10.33 17.01 4.87
CA PHE A 259 -8.98 16.49 4.68
C PHE A 259 -8.00 17.50 4.09
N ALA A 260 -8.46 18.42 3.23
CA ALA A 260 -7.60 19.48 2.71
C ALA A 260 -7.03 20.34 3.85
N LEU A 261 -7.88 20.72 4.81
CA LEU A 261 -7.48 21.47 6.00
C LEU A 261 -6.54 20.65 6.89
N LEU A 262 -6.86 19.38 7.12
CA LEU A 262 -5.99 18.50 7.92
C LEU A 262 -4.62 18.30 7.28
N TYR A 263 -4.55 18.23 5.95
CA TYR A 263 -3.30 18.09 5.20
C TYR A 263 -2.42 19.33 5.31
N GLU A 264 -3.01 20.53 5.29
CA GLU A 264 -2.28 21.79 5.45
C GLU A 264 -1.84 22.01 6.91
N LEU A 265 -2.69 21.68 7.88
CA LEU A 265 -2.42 21.92 9.30
C LEU A 265 -1.37 20.98 9.88
N ILE A 266 -1.25 19.77 9.33
CA ILE A 266 -0.44 18.74 9.96
C ILE A 266 0.86 18.52 9.17
N PRO A 267 2.03 18.85 9.75
CA PRO A 267 3.29 18.63 9.07
C PRO A 267 3.53 17.13 8.88
N GLY A 268 3.70 16.72 7.62
CA GLY A 268 3.99 15.34 7.23
C GLY A 268 5.11 14.69 8.08
N PRO A 269 6.27 15.34 8.27
CA PRO A 269 7.35 14.80 9.09
C PRO A 269 6.97 14.49 10.55
N ALA A 270 5.94 15.13 11.10
CA ALA A 270 5.49 14.88 12.47
C ALA A 270 4.55 13.66 12.60
N ILE A 271 3.77 13.35 11.55
CA ILE A 271 2.86 12.17 11.55
C ILE A 271 3.57 10.91 11.10
N LEU A 272 4.32 10.99 10.01
CA LEU A 272 4.84 9.83 9.29
C LEU A 272 5.71 8.86 10.12
N PRO A 273 6.40 9.27 11.20
CA PRO A 273 7.07 8.33 12.10
C PRO A 273 6.19 7.21 12.65
N ILE A 274 4.87 7.40 12.74
CA ILE A 274 3.97 6.32 13.16
C ILE A 274 4.02 5.12 12.20
N LEU A 275 4.19 5.39 10.89
CA LEU A 275 4.30 4.34 9.87
C LEU A 275 5.63 3.59 10.00
N ILE A 276 6.71 4.29 10.38
CA ILE A 276 8.01 3.66 10.67
C ILE A 276 7.85 2.66 11.82
N PHE A 277 7.21 3.06 12.91
CA PHE A 277 6.91 2.15 14.02
C PHE A 277 6.07 0.95 13.58
N ILE A 278 4.99 1.18 12.84
CA ILE A 278 4.11 0.11 12.34
C ILE A 278 4.91 -0.88 11.47
N GLY A 279 5.75 -0.37 10.57
CA GLY A 279 6.60 -1.20 9.72
C GLY A 279 7.59 -2.05 10.53
N LEU A 280 8.26 -1.46 11.52
CA LEU A 280 9.18 -2.19 12.41
C LEU A 280 8.47 -3.28 13.22
N GLU A 281 7.30 -2.99 13.78
CA GLU A 281 6.52 -3.98 14.54
C GLU A 281 6.03 -5.12 13.65
N ILE A 282 5.48 -4.83 12.46
CA ILE A 282 5.05 -5.88 11.52
C ILE A 282 6.24 -6.77 11.14
N SER A 283 7.39 -6.17 10.79
CA SER A 283 8.60 -6.93 10.46
C SER A 283 9.05 -7.81 11.62
N ALA A 284 9.16 -7.27 12.84
CA ALA A 284 9.54 -8.04 14.02
C ALA A 284 8.57 -9.19 14.30
N GLN A 285 7.26 -8.94 14.25
CA GLN A 285 6.23 -9.95 14.45
C GLN A 285 6.30 -11.07 13.41
N SER A 286 6.57 -10.75 12.14
CA SER A 286 6.76 -11.76 11.10
C SER A 286 7.88 -12.73 11.42
N PHE A 287 9.01 -12.26 11.98
CA PHE A 287 10.08 -13.13 12.45
C PHE A 287 9.67 -13.89 13.72
N HIS A 288 9.08 -13.24 14.72
CA HIS A 288 8.69 -13.90 15.97
C HIS A 288 7.65 -15.02 15.78
N ALA A 289 6.70 -14.84 14.86
CA ALA A 289 5.66 -15.82 14.56
C ALA A 289 6.14 -16.95 13.64
N THR A 290 7.34 -16.84 13.05
CA THR A 290 7.93 -17.85 12.17
C THR A 290 8.92 -18.73 12.93
N PRO A 291 9.00 -20.05 12.67
CA PRO A 291 10.07 -20.88 13.25
C PRO A 291 11.46 -20.34 12.86
N GLN A 292 12.40 -20.30 13.81
CA GLN A 292 13.74 -19.74 13.58
C GLN A 292 14.47 -20.35 12.38
N ARG A 293 14.30 -21.66 12.14
CA ARG A 293 14.88 -22.33 10.97
C ARG A 293 14.42 -21.77 9.62
N HIS A 294 13.27 -21.09 9.58
CA HIS A 294 12.70 -20.47 8.37
C HIS A 294 12.98 -18.96 8.26
N TYR A 295 13.76 -18.37 9.17
CA TYR A 295 14.16 -16.95 9.07
C TYR A 295 14.86 -16.59 7.75
N PRO A 296 15.71 -17.47 7.17
CA PRO A 296 16.27 -17.21 5.84
C PRO A 296 15.19 -17.02 4.76
N ALA A 297 14.06 -17.73 4.86
CA ALA A 297 12.94 -17.58 3.92
C ALA A 297 12.25 -16.23 4.05
N VAL A 298 12.03 -15.75 5.28
CA VAL A 298 11.46 -14.41 5.56
C VAL A 298 12.40 -13.31 5.05
N ALA A 299 13.71 -13.43 5.30
CA ALA A 299 14.68 -12.48 4.81
C ALA A 299 14.78 -12.48 3.27
N PHE A 300 14.76 -13.67 2.64
CA PHE A 300 14.79 -13.80 1.19
C PHE A 300 13.55 -13.20 0.52
N ALA A 301 12.39 -13.27 1.18
CA ALA A 301 11.17 -12.60 0.74
C ALA A 301 11.33 -11.08 0.61
N CYS A 302 12.29 -10.45 1.29
CA CYS A 302 12.49 -9.00 1.22
C CYS A 302 13.13 -8.55 -0.09
N VAL A 303 13.82 -9.44 -0.82
CA VAL A 303 14.61 -9.09 -2.01
C VAL A 303 13.76 -8.46 -3.12
N PRO A 304 12.62 -9.04 -3.54
CA PRO A 304 11.77 -8.42 -4.56
C PRO A 304 11.19 -7.06 -4.13
N ALA A 305 10.85 -6.89 -2.85
CA ALA A 305 10.33 -5.62 -2.33
C ALA A 305 11.41 -4.52 -2.29
N LEU A 306 12.67 -4.87 -2.02
CA LEU A 306 13.80 -3.95 -2.14
C LEU A 306 14.01 -3.51 -3.58
N ALA A 307 13.88 -4.42 -4.55
CA ALA A 307 13.91 -4.05 -5.97
C ALA A 307 12.77 -3.08 -6.32
N ALA A 308 11.56 -3.32 -5.81
CA ALA A 308 10.42 -2.42 -6.00
C ALA A 308 10.68 -1.03 -5.39
N LEU A 309 11.31 -0.95 -4.21
CA LEU A 309 11.72 0.31 -3.61
C LEU A 309 12.68 1.09 -4.54
N VAL A 310 13.68 0.42 -5.11
CA VAL A 310 14.63 1.06 -6.04
C VAL A 310 13.91 1.54 -7.29
N VAL A 311 13.06 0.68 -7.88
CA VAL A 311 12.27 1.00 -9.08
C VAL A 311 11.41 2.25 -8.86
N ILE A 312 10.77 2.41 -7.70
CA ILE A 312 9.98 3.59 -7.36
C ILE A 312 10.80 4.89 -7.50
N GLN A 313 12.06 4.90 -7.06
CA GLN A 313 12.89 6.11 -7.13
C GLN A 313 13.49 6.30 -8.52
N THR A 314 13.88 5.22 -9.20
CA THR A 314 14.43 5.31 -10.55
C THR A 314 13.36 5.72 -11.56
N ASP A 315 12.12 5.27 -11.42
CA ASP A 315 11.03 5.68 -12.30
C ASP A 315 10.73 7.19 -12.16
N LYS A 316 10.89 7.77 -10.96
CA LYS A 316 10.80 9.24 -10.78
C LYS A 316 11.90 9.97 -11.52
N LEU A 317 13.14 9.47 -11.47
CA LEU A 317 14.26 10.06 -12.21
C LEU A 317 14.05 9.97 -13.72
N LEU A 318 13.60 8.82 -14.22
CA LEU A 318 13.28 8.63 -15.65
C LEU A 318 12.13 9.56 -16.08
N ALA A 319 11.09 9.69 -15.27
CA ALA A 319 9.98 10.62 -15.52
C ALA A 319 10.43 12.09 -15.51
N ALA A 320 11.48 12.42 -14.76
CA ALA A 320 12.12 13.74 -14.77
C ALA A 320 13.07 13.95 -15.97
N GLY A 321 13.17 12.98 -16.89
CA GLY A 321 13.97 13.08 -18.12
C GLY A 321 15.39 12.50 -18.02
N ALA A 322 15.70 11.72 -16.99
CA ALA A 322 17.01 11.07 -16.89
C ALA A 322 17.20 10.00 -17.99
N GLU A 323 18.35 10.04 -18.67
CA GLU A 323 18.72 9.05 -19.70
C GLU A 323 19.93 8.22 -19.23
N PRO A 324 19.70 7.02 -18.64
CA PRO A 324 20.79 6.19 -18.15
C PRO A 324 21.63 5.61 -19.29
N ALA A 325 22.96 5.54 -19.08
CA ALA A 325 23.86 4.84 -20.00
C ALA A 325 23.50 3.35 -20.14
N ALA A 326 23.88 2.72 -21.25
CA ALA A 326 23.44 1.36 -21.62
C ALA A 326 23.64 0.30 -20.52
N GLY A 327 24.76 0.34 -19.79
CA GLY A 327 25.00 -0.59 -18.67
C GLY A 327 23.98 -0.43 -17.53
N LEU A 328 23.76 0.81 -17.08
CA LEU A 328 22.77 1.11 -16.05
C LEU A 328 21.34 0.82 -16.53
N ALA A 329 21.02 1.10 -17.80
CA ALA A 329 19.72 0.78 -18.37
C ALA A 329 19.41 -0.73 -18.31
N ALA A 330 20.41 -1.59 -18.55
CA ALA A 330 20.25 -3.04 -18.42
C ALA A 330 20.06 -3.50 -16.96
N GLU A 331 20.77 -2.87 -16.01
CA GLU A 331 20.58 -3.12 -14.58
C GLU A 331 19.18 -2.68 -14.11
N LEU A 332 18.72 -1.50 -14.51
CA LEU A 332 17.39 -0.99 -14.21
C LEU A 332 16.28 -1.88 -14.81
N PHE A 333 16.50 -2.43 -16.01
CA PHE A 333 15.59 -3.41 -16.59
C PHE A 333 15.52 -4.70 -15.75
N SER A 334 16.66 -5.20 -15.29
CA SER A 334 16.72 -6.38 -14.41
C SER A 334 16.03 -6.13 -13.06
N LEU A 335 16.21 -4.93 -12.48
CA LEU A 335 15.50 -4.50 -11.28
C LEU A 335 13.98 -4.44 -11.51
N ARG A 336 13.54 -3.95 -12.68
CA ARG A 336 12.12 -3.94 -13.05
C ARG A 336 11.54 -5.34 -13.12
N LEU A 337 12.24 -6.29 -13.74
CA LEU A 337 11.83 -7.70 -13.74
C LEU A 337 11.71 -8.23 -12.32
N LEU A 338 12.68 -7.95 -11.45
CA LEU A 338 12.64 -8.42 -10.06
C LEU A 338 11.50 -7.77 -9.24
N ALA A 339 11.20 -6.49 -9.46
CA ALA A 339 10.15 -5.74 -8.79
C ALA A 339 8.73 -6.09 -9.27
N SER A 340 8.60 -6.55 -10.52
CA SER A 340 7.31 -6.84 -11.12
C SER A 340 6.64 -8.03 -10.43
N GLY A 341 5.46 -7.79 -9.84
CA GLY A 341 4.75 -8.79 -9.04
C GLY A 341 5.40 -9.10 -7.69
N PHE A 342 6.19 -8.18 -7.12
CA PHE A 342 7.06 -8.47 -5.98
C PHE A 342 6.37 -9.15 -4.79
N ILE A 343 5.09 -8.87 -4.50
CA ILE A 343 4.34 -9.53 -3.41
C ILE A 343 4.24 -11.04 -3.66
N LEU A 344 3.84 -11.42 -4.87
CA LEU A 344 3.73 -12.82 -5.28
C LEU A 344 5.12 -13.46 -5.37
N THR A 345 6.10 -12.78 -5.95
CA THR A 345 7.49 -13.26 -6.01
C THR A 345 8.04 -13.55 -4.62
N SER A 346 7.83 -12.64 -3.67
CA SER A 346 8.27 -12.78 -2.27
C SER A 346 7.66 -14.01 -1.61
N LEU A 347 6.34 -14.21 -1.78
CA LEU A 347 5.61 -15.36 -1.27
C LEU A 347 6.11 -16.68 -1.89
N LEU A 348 6.23 -16.74 -3.21
CA LEU A 348 6.67 -17.95 -3.93
C LEU A 348 8.10 -18.33 -3.55
N TRP A 349 9.01 -17.35 -3.48
CA TRP A 349 10.42 -17.56 -3.13
C TRP A 349 10.59 -18.01 -1.69
N ALA A 350 9.85 -17.40 -0.76
CA ALA A 350 9.84 -17.82 0.64
C ALA A 350 9.23 -19.22 0.81
N GLY A 351 8.16 -19.54 0.06
CA GLY A 351 7.54 -20.86 0.04
C GLY A 351 8.50 -21.94 -0.45
N LEU A 352 9.20 -21.66 -1.56
CA LEU A 352 10.26 -22.51 -2.12
C LEU A 352 11.36 -22.75 -1.09
N LEU A 353 11.95 -21.68 -0.53
CA LEU A 353 13.07 -21.79 0.40
C LEU A 353 12.66 -22.53 1.68
N THR A 354 11.43 -22.29 2.17
CA THR A 354 10.87 -23.04 3.30
C THR A 354 10.78 -24.54 3.00
N ALA A 355 10.28 -24.92 1.83
CA ALA A 355 10.19 -26.32 1.41
C ALA A 355 11.57 -26.98 1.27
N LEU A 356 12.57 -26.25 0.77
CA LEU A 356 13.95 -26.71 0.67
C LEU A 356 14.58 -26.91 2.05
N ILE A 357 14.40 -25.97 2.97
CA ILE A 357 14.88 -26.07 4.37
C ILE A 357 14.28 -27.31 5.05
N ASP A 358 12.99 -27.57 4.84
CA ASP A 358 12.30 -28.74 5.38
C ASP A 358 12.57 -30.04 4.58
N ARG A 359 13.44 -29.99 3.56
CA ARG A 359 13.81 -31.12 2.68
C ARG A 359 12.62 -31.74 1.94
N ARG A 360 11.56 -30.97 1.70
CA ARG A 360 10.35 -31.39 0.97
C ARG A 360 10.49 -31.07 -0.51
N LEU A 361 11.30 -31.86 -1.21
CA LEU A 361 11.68 -31.59 -2.61
C LEU A 361 10.49 -31.56 -3.58
N VAL A 362 9.46 -32.38 -3.36
CA VAL A 362 8.24 -32.35 -4.20
C VAL A 362 7.51 -31.02 -4.04
N ALA A 363 7.35 -30.53 -2.81
CA ALA A 363 6.72 -29.23 -2.56
C ALA A 363 7.57 -28.09 -3.16
N ALA A 364 8.90 -28.16 -3.04
CA ALA A 364 9.80 -27.20 -3.68
C ALA A 364 9.64 -27.20 -5.22
N ALA A 365 9.53 -28.38 -5.84
CA ALA A 365 9.25 -28.50 -7.27
C ALA A 365 7.90 -27.89 -7.65
N CYS A 366 6.85 -28.09 -6.83
CA CYS A 366 5.56 -27.44 -7.01
C CYS A 366 5.68 -25.91 -6.96
N TRP A 367 6.43 -25.35 -6.01
CA TRP A 367 6.67 -23.90 -5.94
C TRP A 367 7.36 -23.37 -7.19
N CYS A 368 8.40 -24.05 -7.69
CA CYS A 368 9.06 -23.70 -8.95
C CYS A 368 8.08 -23.79 -10.14
N GLY A 369 7.26 -24.84 -10.21
CA GLY A 369 6.27 -25.01 -11.25
C GLY A 369 5.20 -23.91 -11.23
N THR A 370 4.72 -23.53 -10.04
CA THR A 370 3.80 -22.40 -9.87
C THR A 370 4.47 -21.09 -10.28
N ALA A 371 5.71 -20.83 -9.84
CA ALA A 371 6.47 -19.64 -10.22
C ALA A 371 6.67 -19.55 -11.75
N ALA A 372 6.99 -20.66 -12.41
CA ALA A 372 7.11 -20.73 -13.86
C ALA A 372 5.77 -20.42 -14.54
N ALA A 373 4.67 -21.03 -14.07
CA ALA A 373 3.34 -20.79 -14.61
C ALA A 373 2.92 -19.31 -14.46
N VAL A 374 3.10 -18.71 -13.29
CA VAL A 374 2.73 -17.29 -13.08
C VAL A 374 3.66 -16.34 -13.84
N THR A 375 4.94 -16.69 -14.02
CA THR A 375 5.86 -15.92 -14.88
C THR A 375 5.41 -15.92 -16.33
N MET A 376 4.90 -17.05 -16.83
CA MET A 376 4.45 -17.21 -18.22
C MET A 376 3.29 -16.26 -18.59
N PHE A 377 2.53 -15.76 -17.62
CA PHE A 377 1.47 -14.78 -17.84
C PHE A 377 1.87 -13.36 -17.42
N GLY A 378 3.10 -13.15 -16.94
CA GLY A 378 3.56 -11.86 -16.45
C GLY A 378 2.98 -11.45 -15.09
N LEU A 379 2.41 -12.37 -14.31
CA LEU A 379 1.97 -12.09 -12.92
C LEU A 379 3.17 -11.76 -12.01
N ILE A 380 4.32 -12.34 -12.32
CA ILE A 380 5.63 -11.97 -11.80
C ILE A 380 6.58 -11.77 -12.97
N HIS A 381 7.60 -10.93 -12.77
CA HIS A 381 8.65 -10.70 -13.78
C HIS A 381 8.14 -10.16 -15.13
N SER A 382 7.04 -9.40 -15.15
CA SER A 382 6.61 -8.71 -16.37
C SER A 382 7.68 -7.71 -16.83
N PRO A 383 8.07 -7.72 -18.12
CA PRO A 383 9.07 -6.82 -18.68
C PRO A 383 8.52 -5.42 -18.98
N PHE A 384 7.20 -5.23 -18.93
CA PHE A 384 6.58 -3.96 -19.27
C PHE A 384 6.73 -2.93 -18.15
N ALA A 385 6.83 -1.65 -18.53
CA ALA A 385 6.97 -0.54 -17.58
C ALA A 385 5.77 -0.40 -16.63
N ASP A 386 4.58 -0.78 -17.08
CA ASP A 386 3.33 -0.77 -16.31
C ASP A 386 3.07 -2.11 -15.57
N GLY A 387 3.96 -3.09 -15.71
CA GLY A 387 3.84 -4.40 -15.07
C GLY A 387 2.64 -5.22 -15.51
N ARG A 388 2.04 -4.94 -16.68
CA ARG A 388 0.87 -5.66 -17.20
C ARG A 388 1.16 -7.14 -17.52
N LEU A 389 0.11 -7.94 -17.59
CA LEU A 389 0.15 -9.34 -18.08
C LEU A 389 0.48 -9.43 -19.58
N PHE A 390 0.97 -10.59 -20.03
CA PHE A 390 1.13 -10.96 -21.45
C PHE A 390 0.47 -12.27 -21.81
#